data_AF-E3QDM0-F1
#
_entry.id   AF-E3QDM0-F1
#
_cell.length_a   1.000
_cell.length_b   1.000
_cell.length_c   1.000
_cell.angle_alpha   90.00
_cell.angle_beta   90.00
_cell.angle_gamma   90.00
#
_symmetry.space_group_name_H-M   'P 1'
#
loop_
_entity.id
_entity.type
_entity.pdbx_description
1 polymer ?
#
loop_
_entity_poly.entity_id
_entity_poly.type
_entity_poly.pdbx_seq_one_letter_code
_entity_poly.pdbx_strand_id
1 'polypeptide(L)'
;MILLLILANISFLFGATFEQAKCTHALKILTVDLDGGAIGSAIAAASKSFRGADFPTIEFGSASEYSTPAAVKNAVCKGDYWGAIYINKGASEKLASVISGTSNTAYNAADSVTYTYNQARYPAIGDSVLASNIQKVVAASRGFYYKSPNGTSALRSLDTANLAAVAAYLNPISSTPDIIGAQTQASRVYFNTVNIIVPTLAQLFFILTLNGIFMSSGLRAKARIRDVWLLRFVAGKVYCPLTTLTVTGYIWAFRENWAVSGPELGKSLLVFWLYMDVQWQVLESVLGSNLPMQFMPFFFLT
;
A
#
# COMPACT_ATOMS: atom_id res chain seq x y z
N MET A 1 -2.49 -34.01 15.90
CA MET A 1 -3.31 -33.41 14.82
C MET A 1 -3.24 -31.90 14.80
N ILE A 2 -3.50 -31.16 15.89
CA ILE A 2 -3.37 -29.67 15.91
C ILE A 2 -2.00 -29.18 15.42
N LEU A 3 -0.89 -29.79 15.87
CA LEU A 3 0.44 -29.39 15.42
C LEU A 3 0.65 -29.58 13.92
N LEU A 4 0.04 -30.60 13.31
CA LEU A 4 0.10 -30.81 11.86
C LEU A 4 -0.73 -29.77 11.11
N LEU A 5 -1.87 -29.34 11.66
CA LEU A 5 -2.68 -28.28 11.08
C LEU A 5 -1.98 -26.91 11.18
N ILE A 6 -1.36 -26.61 12.32
CA ILE A 6 -0.52 -25.42 12.47
C ILE A 6 0.64 -25.48 11.48
N LEU A 7 1.34 -26.62 11.40
CA LEU A 7 2.42 -26.80 10.44
C LEU A 7 1.93 -26.59 9.00
N ALA A 8 0.77 -27.12 8.62
CA ALA A 8 0.21 -26.95 7.28
C ALA A 8 -0.12 -25.49 6.96
N ASN A 9 -0.83 -24.79 7.86
CA ASN A 9 -1.19 -23.38 7.68
C ASN A 9 0.04 -22.46 7.63
N ILE A 10 0.99 -22.67 8.55
CA ILE A 10 2.22 -21.88 8.59
C ILE A 10 3.10 -22.22 7.38
N SER A 11 3.23 -23.49 6.99
CA SER A 11 3.94 -23.85 5.76
C SER A 11 3.29 -23.25 4.51
N PHE A 12 1.96 -23.17 4.47
CA PHE A 12 1.26 -22.48 3.39
C PHE A 12 1.54 -20.97 3.39
N LEU A 13 1.45 -20.30 4.54
CA LEU A 13 1.68 -18.86 4.66
C LEU A 13 3.13 -18.47 4.31
N PHE A 14 4.10 -19.21 4.86
CA PHE A 14 5.52 -19.01 4.55
C PHE A 14 5.86 -19.47 3.14
N GLY A 15 5.24 -20.53 2.63
CA GLY A 15 5.39 -21.00 1.25
C GLY A 15 4.85 -20.00 0.23
N ALA A 16 3.69 -19.38 0.50
CA ALA A 16 3.09 -18.36 -0.37
C ALA A 16 3.92 -17.06 -0.44
N THR A 17 4.76 -16.82 0.56
CA THR A 17 5.70 -15.68 0.60
C THR A 17 7.14 -16.10 0.32
N PHE A 18 7.40 -17.38 0.10
CA PHE A 18 8.74 -17.90 -0.17
C PHE A 18 9.26 -17.34 -1.50
N GLU A 19 10.50 -16.85 -1.48
CA GLU A 19 11.12 -16.18 -2.62
C GLU A 19 10.30 -15.02 -3.21
N GLN A 20 9.45 -14.36 -2.42
CA GLN A 20 8.66 -13.20 -2.87
C GLN A 20 9.51 -12.13 -3.57
N ALA A 21 10.77 -11.96 -3.14
CA ALA A 21 11.74 -11.09 -3.81
C ALA A 21 11.87 -11.41 -5.31
N LYS A 22 11.93 -12.69 -5.71
CA LYS A 22 12.02 -13.13 -7.11
C LYS A 22 10.71 -13.00 -7.90
N CYS A 23 9.60 -12.66 -7.23
CA CYS A 23 8.30 -12.44 -7.86
C CYS A 23 7.96 -10.94 -7.97
N THR A 24 8.89 -10.05 -7.60
CA THR A 24 8.65 -8.60 -7.63
C THR A 24 8.44 -8.06 -9.03
N HIS A 25 8.96 -8.74 -10.06
CA HIS A 25 8.70 -8.44 -11.47
C HIS A 25 7.22 -8.45 -11.86
N ALA A 26 6.35 -9.16 -11.12
CA ALA A 26 4.91 -9.12 -11.34
C ALA A 26 4.27 -7.75 -11.03
N LEU A 27 4.97 -6.90 -10.26
CA LEU A 27 4.55 -5.52 -10.01
C LEU A 27 4.96 -4.65 -11.20
N LYS A 28 3.99 -4.02 -11.84
CA LYS A 28 4.21 -3.13 -12.99
C LYS A 28 4.34 -1.68 -12.56
N ILE A 29 5.37 -1.01 -13.05
CA ILE A 29 5.59 0.43 -12.88
C ILE A 29 5.54 1.11 -14.23
N LEU A 30 4.64 2.08 -14.39
CA LEU A 30 4.52 2.88 -15.61
C LEU A 30 5.58 3.97 -15.63
N THR A 31 6.33 4.14 -16.72
CA THR A 31 7.23 5.28 -16.93
C THR A 31 6.74 6.11 -18.12
N VAL A 32 6.53 7.41 -17.92
CA VAL A 32 6.08 8.33 -18.97
C VAL A 32 7.01 9.53 -19.06
N ASP A 33 7.50 9.82 -20.26
CA ASP A 33 8.31 11.01 -20.53
C ASP A 33 7.42 12.13 -21.09
N LEU A 34 7.05 13.10 -20.26
CA LEU A 34 6.29 14.29 -20.69
C LEU A 34 7.20 15.44 -21.16
N ASP A 35 8.51 15.28 -20.99
CA ASP A 35 9.52 16.29 -21.31
C ASP A 35 10.11 16.05 -22.70
N GLY A 36 10.36 14.78 -23.06
CA GLY A 36 10.99 14.39 -24.32
C GLY A 36 12.48 14.76 -24.40
N GLY A 37 13.09 15.06 -23.26
CA GLY A 37 14.42 15.67 -23.18
C GLY A 37 15.52 14.76 -22.65
N ALA A 38 16.63 15.38 -22.23
CA ALA A 38 17.81 14.71 -21.69
C ALA A 38 17.52 13.92 -20.40
N ILE A 39 16.68 14.45 -19.52
CA ILE A 39 16.28 13.80 -18.26
C ILE A 39 15.43 12.55 -18.57
N GLY A 40 14.45 12.68 -19.47
CA GLY A 40 13.61 11.56 -19.92
C GLY A 40 14.43 10.43 -20.54
N SER A 41 15.39 10.78 -21.40
CA SER A 41 16.33 9.80 -21.99
C SER A 41 17.19 9.09 -20.94
N ALA A 42 17.67 9.81 -19.93
CA ALA A 42 18.47 9.25 -18.85
C ALA A 42 17.66 8.32 -17.94
N ILE A 43 16.42 8.69 -17.61
CA ILE A 43 15.49 7.83 -16.87
C ILE A 43 15.15 6.60 -17.70
N ALA A 44 14.87 6.74 -18.99
CA ALA A 44 14.58 5.60 -19.85
C ALA A 44 15.75 4.62 -19.95
N ALA A 45 16.98 5.12 -20.02
CA ALA A 45 18.18 4.27 -20.00
C ALA A 45 18.36 3.56 -18.65
N ALA A 46 18.16 4.27 -17.54
CA ALA A 46 18.19 3.67 -16.19
C ALA A 46 17.12 2.60 -16.02
N SER A 47 15.86 2.90 -16.36
CA SER A 47 14.75 1.95 -16.31
C SER A 47 15.03 0.69 -17.13
N LYS A 48 15.66 0.81 -18.31
CA LYS A 48 16.03 -0.35 -19.14
C LYS A 48 17.15 -1.19 -18.54
N SER A 49 18.00 -0.62 -17.67
CA SER A 49 19.10 -1.32 -17.01
C SER A 49 18.64 -2.16 -15.80
N PHE A 50 17.52 -1.77 -15.17
CA PHE A 50 16.89 -2.55 -14.11
C PHE A 50 15.92 -3.57 -14.69
N ARG A 51 16.44 -4.76 -14.98
CA ARG A 51 15.65 -5.93 -15.39
C ARG A 51 16.07 -7.11 -14.53
N GLY A 52 15.09 -7.88 -14.06
CA GLY A 52 15.35 -9.03 -13.22
C GLY A 52 14.08 -9.53 -12.57
N ALA A 53 14.14 -10.75 -12.04
CA ALA A 53 13.04 -11.32 -11.26
C ALA A 53 12.82 -10.56 -9.93
N ASP A 54 13.88 -9.91 -9.45
CA ASP A 54 14.01 -9.14 -8.21
C ASP A 54 13.69 -7.64 -8.34
N PHE A 55 13.21 -7.22 -9.52
CA PHE A 55 12.87 -5.83 -9.79
C PHE A 55 11.48 -5.71 -10.44
N PRO A 56 10.63 -4.74 -10.03
CA PRO A 56 9.34 -4.48 -10.69
C PRO A 56 9.48 -4.27 -12.20
N THR A 57 8.56 -4.82 -12.99
CA THR A 57 8.57 -4.61 -14.44
C THR A 57 8.27 -3.15 -14.75
N ILE A 58 9.18 -2.46 -15.43
CA ILE A 58 8.97 -1.10 -15.90
C ILE A 58 8.41 -1.12 -17.31
N GLU A 59 7.20 -0.59 -17.49
CA GLU A 59 6.54 -0.42 -18.80
C GLU A 59 6.60 1.05 -19.22
N PHE A 60 6.86 1.30 -20.51
CA PHE A 60 6.95 2.66 -21.04
C PHE A 60 5.61 3.07 -21.65
N GLY A 61 4.98 4.09 -21.08
CA GLY A 61 3.76 4.70 -21.60
C GLY A 61 4.06 5.80 -22.59
N SER A 62 3.19 5.95 -23.59
CA SER A 62 3.27 7.06 -24.53
C SER A 62 2.75 8.36 -23.90
N ALA A 63 3.39 9.49 -24.18
CA ALA A 63 2.89 10.80 -23.76
C ALA A 63 1.55 11.17 -24.44
N SER A 64 1.19 10.51 -25.56
CA SER A 64 -0.12 10.67 -26.19
C SER A 64 -1.25 10.05 -25.37
N GLU A 65 -1.00 8.89 -24.76
CA GLU A 65 -1.97 8.18 -23.93
C GLU A 65 -2.04 8.77 -22.51
N TYR A 66 -0.88 9.12 -21.95
CA TYR A 66 -0.75 9.67 -20.62
C TYR A 66 -0.27 11.13 -20.66
N SER A 67 -1.03 11.99 -21.33
CA SER A 67 -0.62 13.38 -21.62
C SER A 67 -0.55 14.31 -20.42
N THR A 68 -1.09 13.91 -19.27
CA THR A 68 -1.11 14.72 -18.05
C THR A 68 -0.71 13.91 -16.82
N PRO A 69 -0.15 14.55 -15.79
CA PRO A 69 0.08 13.93 -14.48
C PRO A 69 -1.17 13.24 -13.90
N ALA A 70 -2.35 13.83 -14.12
CA ALA A 70 -3.62 13.27 -13.68
C ALA A 70 -3.96 11.95 -14.40
N ALA A 71 -3.66 11.83 -15.69
CA ALA A 71 -3.85 10.59 -16.45
C ALA A 71 -2.95 9.46 -15.91
N VAL A 72 -1.68 9.77 -15.63
CA VAL A 72 -0.73 8.83 -15.00
C VAL A 72 -1.23 8.38 -13.62
N LYS A 73 -1.67 9.33 -12.78
CA LYS A 73 -2.21 9.05 -11.46
C LYS A 73 -3.47 8.18 -11.51
N ASN A 74 -4.34 8.42 -12.49
CA ASN A 74 -5.56 7.63 -12.69
C ASN A 74 -5.26 6.17 -13.06
N ALA A 75 -4.23 5.92 -13.90
CA ALA A 75 -3.81 4.57 -14.27
C ALA A 75 -3.35 3.75 -13.04
N VAL A 76 -2.60 4.38 -12.14
CA VAL A 76 -2.20 3.78 -10.87
C VAL A 76 -3.39 3.58 -9.93
N CYS A 77 -4.35 4.52 -9.91
CA CYS A 77 -5.54 4.44 -9.08
C CYS A 77 -6.47 3.28 -9.49
N LYS A 78 -6.66 3.07 -10.81
CA LYS A 78 -7.45 1.96 -11.36
C LYS A 78 -6.83 0.58 -11.12
N GLY A 79 -5.52 0.54 -10.87
CA GLY A 79 -4.80 -0.69 -10.57
C GLY A 79 -4.17 -1.38 -11.78
N ASP A 80 -4.16 -0.73 -12.95
CA ASP A 80 -3.44 -1.19 -14.15
C ASP A 80 -1.92 -1.26 -13.87
N TYR A 81 -1.44 -0.33 -13.03
CA TYR A 81 -0.08 -0.26 -12.54
C TYR A 81 -0.05 -0.13 -11.02
N TRP A 82 1.02 -0.64 -10.39
CA TRP A 82 1.23 -0.52 -8.95
C TRP A 82 1.83 0.84 -8.58
N GLY A 83 2.62 1.43 -9.48
CA GLY A 83 3.15 2.78 -9.36
C GLY A 83 3.52 3.34 -10.73
N ALA A 84 3.92 4.61 -10.75
CA ALA A 84 4.37 5.27 -11.96
C ALA A 84 5.47 6.29 -11.67
N ILE A 85 6.30 6.53 -12.68
CA ILE A 85 7.34 7.55 -12.76
C ILE A 85 6.97 8.43 -13.97
N TYR A 86 6.89 9.73 -13.80
CA TYR A 86 6.76 10.63 -14.94
C TYR A 86 7.74 11.79 -14.83
N ILE A 87 8.32 12.15 -15.98
CA ILE A 87 9.24 13.28 -16.08
C ILE A 87 8.40 14.52 -16.33
N ASN A 88 8.65 15.58 -15.55
CA ASN A 88 7.86 16.81 -15.66
C ASN A 88 8.24 17.59 -16.91
N LYS A 89 7.23 18.15 -17.59
CA LYS A 89 7.41 18.93 -18.82
C LYS A 89 8.34 20.13 -18.61
N GLY A 90 9.32 20.29 -19.49
CA GLY A 90 10.30 21.39 -19.46
C GLY A 90 11.41 21.20 -18.44
N ALA A 91 11.52 20.03 -17.81
CA ALA A 91 12.57 19.75 -16.82
C ALA A 91 13.97 19.79 -17.45
N SER A 92 14.14 19.23 -18.66
CA SER A 92 15.44 19.26 -19.34
C SER A 92 15.81 20.67 -19.83
N GLU A 93 14.85 21.44 -20.34
CA GLU A 93 15.09 22.83 -20.79
C GLU A 93 15.47 23.74 -19.61
N LYS A 94 14.77 23.61 -18.48
CA LYS A 94 15.12 24.32 -17.24
C LYS A 94 16.52 23.96 -16.76
N LEU A 95 16.87 22.67 -16.77
CA LEU A 95 18.22 22.23 -16.40
C LEU A 95 19.28 22.82 -17.33
N ALA A 96 19.07 22.74 -18.65
CA ALA A 96 20.02 23.24 -19.65
C ALA A 96 20.22 24.76 -19.54
N SER A 97 19.14 25.53 -19.37
CA SER A 97 19.20 27.01 -19.29
C SER A 97 19.93 27.52 -18.04
N VAL A 98 19.84 26.80 -16.92
CA VAL A 98 20.58 27.14 -15.69
C VAL A 98 22.04 26.74 -15.82
N ILE A 99 22.34 25.57 -16.41
CA ILE A 99 23.72 25.13 -16.65
C ILE A 99 24.48 26.10 -17.56
N SER A 100 23.82 26.61 -18.62
CA SER A 100 24.42 27.55 -19.58
C SER A 100 24.48 29.00 -19.07
N GLY A 101 24.02 29.29 -17.85
CA GLY A 101 23.97 30.64 -17.29
C GLY A 101 22.93 31.56 -17.95
N THR A 102 22.04 31.03 -18.80
CA THR A 102 20.98 31.81 -19.47
C THR A 102 19.83 32.14 -18.52
N SER A 103 19.64 31.34 -17.48
CA SER A 103 18.65 31.55 -16.42
C SER A 103 19.34 31.67 -15.06
N ASN A 104 18.99 32.72 -14.31
CA ASN A 104 19.43 32.92 -12.93
C ASN A 104 18.49 32.29 -11.90
N THR A 105 17.41 31.64 -12.34
CA THR A 105 16.47 30.97 -11.45
C THR A 105 17.11 29.69 -10.92
N ALA A 106 17.11 29.50 -9.60
CA ALA A 106 17.64 28.30 -8.98
C ALA A 106 16.93 27.04 -9.52
N TYR A 107 17.71 26.09 -10.05
CA TYR A 107 17.19 24.81 -10.49
C TYR A 107 16.90 23.91 -9.28
N ASN A 108 15.67 23.41 -9.19
CA ASN A 108 15.30 22.40 -8.21
C ASN A 108 15.18 21.03 -8.88
N ALA A 109 16.13 20.14 -8.58
CA ALA A 109 16.14 18.78 -9.13
C ALA A 109 14.90 17.97 -8.74
N ALA A 110 14.26 18.30 -7.61
CA ALA A 110 13.05 17.62 -7.15
C ALA A 110 11.86 17.83 -8.12
N ASP A 111 11.88 18.90 -8.91
CA ASP A 111 10.84 19.21 -9.90
C ASP A 111 11.06 18.49 -11.24
N SER A 112 12.13 17.69 -11.37
CA SER A 112 12.44 17.00 -12.64
C SER A 112 11.61 15.74 -12.86
N VAL A 113 11.44 14.93 -11.82
CA VAL A 113 10.74 13.65 -11.87
C VAL A 113 9.73 13.59 -10.75
N THR A 114 8.53 13.12 -11.05
CA THR A 114 7.53 12.82 -10.04
C THR A 114 7.20 11.34 -10.09
N TYR A 115 7.00 10.73 -8.93
CA TYR A 115 6.54 9.35 -8.85
C TYR A 115 5.27 9.25 -8.02
N THR A 116 4.41 8.30 -8.38
CA THR A 116 3.12 8.11 -7.73
C THR A 116 2.86 6.63 -7.52
N TYR A 117 2.28 6.29 -6.38
CA TYR A 117 1.78 4.95 -6.04
C TYR A 117 0.62 5.08 -5.07
N ASN A 118 -0.23 4.05 -5.00
CA ASN A 118 -1.35 4.02 -4.06
C ASN A 118 -0.93 3.43 -2.73
N GLN A 119 -0.53 4.30 -1.79
CA GLN A 119 -0.12 3.87 -0.46
C GLN A 119 -1.32 3.34 0.36
N ALA A 120 -2.53 3.85 0.13
CA ALA A 120 -3.74 3.36 0.79
C ALA A 120 -4.06 1.90 0.44
N ARG A 121 -3.67 1.42 -0.77
CA ARG A 121 -3.94 0.04 -1.21
C ARG A 121 -3.18 -0.98 -0.38
N TYR A 122 -1.87 -0.80 -0.22
CA TYR A 122 -1.04 -1.70 0.59
C TYR A 122 0.26 -0.99 1.03
N PRO A 123 0.26 -0.31 2.21
CA PRO A 123 1.36 0.56 2.61
C PRO A 123 2.72 -0.14 2.65
N ALA A 124 2.78 -1.37 3.16
CA ALA A 124 4.03 -2.10 3.33
C ALA A 124 4.74 -2.39 2.00
N ILE A 125 4.00 -2.77 0.94
CA ILE A 125 4.54 -3.03 -0.40
C ILE A 125 4.83 -1.71 -1.12
N GLY A 126 3.97 -0.71 -0.96
CA GLY A 126 4.19 0.64 -1.51
C GLY A 126 5.53 1.24 -1.06
N ASP A 127 5.79 1.19 0.24
CA ASP A 127 6.99 1.80 0.82
C ASP A 127 8.25 0.92 0.59
N SER A 128 8.16 -0.39 0.85
CA SER A 128 9.34 -1.27 0.81
C SER A 128 9.77 -1.71 -0.59
N VAL A 129 8.82 -1.83 -1.53
CA VAL A 129 9.08 -2.36 -2.88
C VAL A 129 8.96 -1.28 -3.95
N LEU A 130 7.88 -0.50 -3.98
CA LEU A 130 7.68 0.46 -5.06
C LEU A 130 8.55 1.69 -4.90
N ALA A 131 8.43 2.40 -3.77
CA ALA A 131 9.20 3.62 -3.53
C ALA A 131 10.71 3.35 -3.58
N SER A 132 11.18 2.30 -2.91
CA SER A 132 12.61 1.93 -2.89
C SER A 132 13.18 1.65 -4.28
N ASN A 133 12.46 0.90 -5.13
CA ASN A 133 12.92 0.56 -6.47
C ASN A 133 12.80 1.75 -7.45
N ILE A 134 11.78 2.60 -7.32
CA ILE A 134 11.70 3.85 -8.07
C ILE A 134 12.90 4.75 -7.73
N GLN A 135 13.24 4.89 -6.46
CA GLN A 135 14.40 5.69 -6.04
C GLN A 135 15.72 5.12 -6.60
N LYS A 136 15.87 3.79 -6.73
CA LYS A 136 17.04 3.19 -7.41
C LYS A 136 17.14 3.62 -8.87
N VAL A 137 16.03 3.65 -9.60
CA VAL A 137 15.98 4.09 -11.01
C VAL A 137 16.38 5.57 -11.12
N VAL A 138 15.80 6.42 -10.27
CA VAL A 138 16.11 7.87 -10.24
C VAL A 138 17.57 8.12 -9.84
N ALA A 139 18.11 7.35 -8.89
CA ALA A 139 19.52 7.46 -8.52
C ALA A 139 20.45 7.06 -9.67
N ALA A 140 20.15 5.95 -10.37
CA ALA A 140 20.94 5.49 -11.50
C ALA A 140 20.87 6.42 -12.72
N SER A 141 19.73 7.09 -12.93
CA SER A 141 19.54 8.00 -14.07
C SER A 141 20.52 9.17 -14.08
N ARG A 142 20.99 9.64 -12.91
CA ARG A 142 22.08 10.62 -12.83
C ARG A 142 23.34 10.13 -13.54
N GLY A 143 23.73 8.87 -13.28
CA GLY A 143 24.87 8.25 -13.94
C GLY A 143 24.68 8.12 -15.45
N PHE A 144 23.48 7.77 -15.89
CA PHE A 144 23.14 7.72 -17.32
C PHE A 144 23.12 9.11 -17.97
N TYR A 145 22.67 10.14 -17.25
CA TYR A 145 22.70 11.52 -17.72
C TYR A 145 24.13 11.97 -18.01
N TYR A 146 25.06 11.81 -17.06
CA TYR A 146 26.46 12.22 -17.27
C TYR A 146 27.18 11.46 -18.39
N LYS A 147 26.82 10.19 -18.61
CA LYS A 147 27.36 9.38 -19.72
C LYS A 147 26.70 9.68 -21.07
N SER A 148 25.61 10.44 -21.09
CA SER A 148 24.90 10.79 -22.31
C SER A 148 25.58 11.96 -23.04
N PRO A 149 25.37 12.10 -24.37
CA PRO A 149 25.83 13.27 -25.12
C PRO A 149 25.38 14.59 -24.48
N ASN A 150 24.14 14.65 -23.97
CA ASN A 150 23.59 15.83 -23.31
C ASN A 150 24.35 16.19 -22.02
N GLY A 151 24.69 15.22 -21.18
CA GLY A 151 25.45 15.46 -19.96
C GLY A 151 26.90 15.88 -20.21
N THR A 152 27.54 15.31 -21.24
CA THR A 152 28.88 15.74 -21.67
C THR A 152 28.89 17.13 -22.29
N SER A 153 27.84 17.48 -23.06
CA SER A 153 27.66 18.83 -23.61
C SER A 153 27.41 19.85 -22.51
N ALA A 154 26.55 19.49 -21.53
CA ALA A 154 26.26 20.31 -20.37
C ALA A 154 27.52 20.67 -19.55
N LEU A 155 28.48 19.74 -19.44
CA LEU A 155 29.76 20.02 -18.79
C LEU A 155 30.58 21.07 -19.55
N ARG A 156 30.55 21.05 -20.89
CA ARG A 156 31.29 22.01 -21.72
C ARG A 156 30.67 23.40 -21.70
N SER A 157 29.35 23.48 -21.56
CA SER A 157 28.59 24.74 -21.50
C SER A 157 28.39 25.25 -20.07
N LEU A 158 29.02 24.62 -19.07
CA LEU A 158 28.80 24.94 -17.66
C LEU A 158 29.36 26.33 -17.32
N ASP A 159 28.50 27.23 -16.85
CA ASP A 159 28.93 28.49 -16.26
C ASP A 159 29.53 28.25 -14.86
N THR A 160 30.85 28.10 -14.80
CA THR A 160 31.57 27.87 -13.54
C THR A 160 31.59 29.08 -12.60
N ALA A 161 31.26 30.29 -13.08
CA ALA A 161 31.17 31.47 -12.23
C ALA A 161 29.86 31.53 -11.44
N ASN A 162 28.82 30.86 -11.93
CA ASN A 162 27.52 30.81 -11.29
C ASN A 162 27.36 29.55 -10.41
N LEU A 163 27.33 29.76 -9.09
CA LEU A 163 27.12 28.66 -8.13
C LEU A 163 25.82 27.86 -8.36
N ALA A 164 24.76 28.50 -8.88
CA ALA A 164 23.52 27.82 -9.20
C ALA A 164 23.67 26.87 -10.40
N ALA A 165 24.47 27.23 -11.40
CA ALA A 165 24.78 26.38 -12.55
C ALA A 165 25.59 25.15 -12.13
N VAL A 166 26.61 25.36 -11.28
CA VAL A 166 27.41 24.26 -10.70
C VAL A 166 26.53 23.33 -9.87
N ALA A 167 25.68 23.87 -9.00
CA ALA A 167 24.76 23.08 -8.18
C ALA A 167 23.76 22.27 -9.04
N ALA A 168 23.19 22.89 -10.09
CA ALA A 168 22.29 22.22 -11.02
C ALA A 168 22.99 21.07 -11.77
N TYR A 169 24.23 21.27 -12.20
CA TYR A 169 25.02 20.23 -12.85
C TYR A 169 25.36 19.07 -11.92
N LEU A 170 25.68 19.35 -10.64
CA LEU A 170 26.01 18.31 -9.65
C LEU A 170 24.80 17.52 -9.16
N ASN A 171 23.59 18.07 -9.29
CA ASN A 171 22.35 17.39 -8.94
C ASN A 171 21.27 17.60 -10.02
N PRO A 172 21.41 16.95 -11.19
CA PRO A 172 20.58 17.25 -12.36
C PRO A 172 19.22 16.55 -12.34
N ILE A 173 19.08 15.48 -11.56
CA ILE A 173 17.85 14.67 -11.54
C ILE A 173 17.56 14.29 -10.09
N SER A 174 16.36 14.56 -9.61
CA SER A 174 15.83 14.05 -8.34
C SER A 174 14.36 13.76 -8.52
N SER A 175 13.71 13.22 -7.49
CA SER A 175 12.29 12.92 -7.57
C SER A 175 11.49 13.42 -6.40
N THR A 176 10.24 13.76 -6.66
CA THR A 176 9.23 14.13 -5.65
C THR A 176 8.10 13.11 -5.62
N PRO A 177 7.61 12.70 -4.44
CA PRO A 177 6.42 11.87 -4.34
C PRO A 177 5.13 12.66 -4.60
N ASP A 178 4.23 12.10 -5.42
CA ASP A 178 2.80 12.43 -5.46
C ASP A 178 1.98 11.19 -5.08
N ILE A 179 1.99 10.86 -3.79
CA ILE A 179 1.42 9.62 -3.25
C ILE A 179 -0.12 9.69 -3.25
N ILE A 180 -0.77 8.66 -3.78
CA ILE A 180 -2.23 8.53 -3.71
C ILE A 180 -2.59 7.97 -2.33
N GLY A 181 -3.43 8.71 -1.59
CA GLY A 181 -3.95 8.29 -0.29
C GLY A 181 -2.85 8.09 0.75
N ALA A 182 -1.97 9.09 0.90
CA ALA A 182 -0.84 9.04 1.83
C ALA A 182 -1.30 8.66 3.25
N GLN A 183 -0.67 7.63 3.80
CA GLN A 183 -0.93 7.11 5.14
C GLN A 183 0.24 7.52 6.02
N THR A 184 0.10 8.59 6.77
CA THR A 184 1.20 9.17 7.59
C THR A 184 1.36 8.46 8.92
N GLN A 185 0.30 7.84 9.42
CA GLN A 185 0.26 7.19 10.72
C GLN A 185 1.18 5.97 10.80
N ALA A 186 1.89 5.83 11.92
CA ALA A 186 2.78 4.69 12.15
C ALA A 186 1.99 3.38 12.31
N SER A 187 0.79 3.47 12.89
CA SER A 187 -0.12 2.35 13.13
C SER A 187 -0.69 1.71 11.86
N ARG A 188 -0.47 2.30 10.66
CA ARG A 188 -1.01 1.82 9.38
C ARG A 188 -0.67 0.36 9.07
N VAL A 189 0.46 -0.12 9.56
CA VAL A 189 0.91 -1.52 9.38
C VAL A 189 0.00 -2.54 10.08
N TYR A 190 -0.73 -2.11 11.11
CA TYR A 190 -1.63 -2.95 11.91
C TYR A 190 -3.04 -3.02 11.34
N PHE A 191 -3.41 -2.12 10.41
CA PHE A 191 -4.79 -1.99 9.94
C PHE A 191 -5.26 -3.22 9.14
N ASN A 192 -4.36 -3.84 8.36
CA ASN A 192 -4.71 -4.98 7.51
C ASN A 192 -4.51 -6.34 8.20
N THR A 193 -3.83 -6.38 9.35
CA THR A 193 -3.45 -7.63 10.03
C THR A 193 -4.09 -7.71 11.41
N VAL A 194 -3.60 -6.91 12.34
CA VAL A 194 -4.03 -6.91 13.75
C VAL A 194 -5.50 -6.52 13.89
N ASN A 195 -5.95 -5.47 13.18
CA ASN A 195 -7.34 -5.01 13.26
C ASN A 195 -8.35 -5.95 12.61
N ILE A 196 -7.90 -6.92 11.83
CA ILE A 196 -8.74 -8.00 11.30
C ILE A 196 -8.71 -9.18 12.30
N ILE A 197 -7.53 -9.61 12.74
CA ILE A 197 -7.36 -10.83 13.55
C ILE A 197 -7.81 -10.66 15.00
N VAL A 198 -7.50 -9.54 15.66
CA VAL A 198 -7.79 -9.38 17.10
C VAL A 198 -9.30 -9.32 17.39
N PRO A 199 -10.12 -8.57 16.64
CA PRO A 199 -11.57 -8.59 16.85
C PRO A 199 -12.20 -9.95 16.53
N THR A 200 -11.68 -10.64 15.51
CA THR A 200 -12.05 -12.03 15.18
C THR A 200 -11.84 -12.96 16.36
N LEU A 201 -10.67 -12.90 17.00
CA LEU A 201 -10.33 -13.69 18.19
C LEU A 201 -11.23 -13.34 19.38
N ALA A 202 -11.52 -12.05 19.59
CA ALA A 202 -12.40 -11.60 20.65
C ALA A 202 -13.84 -12.16 20.48
N GLN A 203 -14.38 -12.14 19.25
CA GLN A 203 -15.67 -12.76 18.93
C GLN A 203 -15.67 -14.27 19.20
N LEU A 204 -14.60 -14.98 18.82
CA LEU A 204 -14.46 -16.41 19.11
C LEU A 204 -14.54 -16.67 20.63
N PHE A 205 -13.76 -15.96 21.44
CA PHE A 205 -13.76 -16.16 22.89
C PHE A 205 -15.11 -15.83 23.53
N PHE A 206 -15.80 -14.83 23.01
CA PHE A 206 -17.16 -14.51 23.46
C PHE A 206 -18.15 -15.65 23.17
N ILE A 207 -18.11 -16.22 21.95
CA ILE A 207 -18.95 -17.37 21.57
C ILE A 207 -18.61 -18.61 22.43
N LEU A 208 -17.33 -18.86 22.71
CA LEU A 208 -16.91 -19.95 23.59
C LEU A 208 -17.43 -19.76 25.02
N THR A 209 -17.40 -18.53 25.52
CA THR A 209 -17.93 -18.19 26.84
C THR A 209 -19.45 -18.42 26.88
N LEU A 210 -20.19 -17.97 25.86
CA LEU A 210 -21.63 -18.25 25.73
C LEU A 210 -21.92 -19.75 25.69
N ASN A 211 -21.10 -20.55 24.98
CA ASN A 211 -21.22 -22.01 24.97
C ASN A 211 -21.04 -22.60 26.37
N GLY A 212 -20.01 -22.19 27.10
CA GLY A 212 -19.75 -22.64 28.47
C GLY A 212 -20.89 -22.30 29.44
N ILE A 213 -21.43 -21.07 29.37
CA ILE A 213 -22.57 -20.64 30.20
C ILE A 213 -23.80 -21.49 29.88
N PHE A 214 -24.08 -21.76 28.61
CA PHE A 214 -25.28 -22.50 28.21
C PHE A 214 -25.22 -23.99 28.56
N MET A 215 -24.02 -24.57 28.58
CA MET A 215 -23.81 -25.93 29.06
C MET A 215 -23.96 -26.02 30.58
N SER A 216 -23.29 -25.14 31.33
CA SER A 216 -23.30 -25.15 32.81
C SER A 216 -24.67 -24.83 33.41
N SER A 217 -25.43 -23.93 32.80
CA SER A 217 -26.81 -23.61 33.20
C SER A 217 -27.84 -24.67 32.79
N GLY A 218 -27.46 -25.63 31.95
CA GLY A 218 -28.38 -26.60 31.35
C GLY A 218 -29.40 -25.95 30.40
N LEU A 219 -29.20 -24.70 29.99
CA LEU A 219 -30.12 -23.96 29.13
C LEU A 219 -30.35 -24.68 27.79
N ARG A 220 -29.30 -25.30 27.22
CA ARG A 220 -29.40 -26.11 26.00
C ARG A 220 -30.28 -27.36 26.16
N ALA A 221 -30.41 -27.90 27.37
CA ALA A 221 -31.21 -29.08 27.64
C ALA A 221 -32.67 -28.74 28.00
N LYS A 222 -32.91 -27.55 28.55
CA LYS A 222 -34.20 -27.14 29.11
C LYS A 222 -34.98 -26.15 28.24
N ALA A 223 -34.30 -25.31 27.47
CA ALA A 223 -34.93 -24.28 26.64
C ALA A 223 -35.19 -24.79 25.22
N ARG A 224 -36.20 -24.20 24.56
CA ARG A 224 -36.47 -24.48 23.14
C ARG A 224 -35.31 -23.97 22.29
N ILE A 225 -34.96 -24.71 21.24
CA ILE A 225 -33.88 -24.37 20.32
C ILE A 225 -34.02 -22.94 19.78
N ARG A 226 -35.25 -22.54 19.42
CA ARG A 226 -35.55 -21.18 18.93
C ARG A 226 -35.18 -20.10 19.93
N ASP A 227 -35.48 -20.30 21.21
CA ASP A 227 -35.28 -19.27 22.24
C ASP A 227 -33.78 -19.14 22.56
N VAL A 228 -33.03 -20.25 22.52
CA VAL A 228 -31.56 -20.26 22.60
C VAL A 228 -30.94 -19.53 21.39
N TRP A 229 -31.44 -19.80 20.18
CA TRP A 229 -30.99 -19.12 18.97
C TRP A 229 -31.26 -17.62 18.99
N LEU A 230 -32.46 -17.21 19.43
CA LEU A 230 -32.85 -15.81 19.51
C LEU A 230 -31.99 -15.06 20.53
N LEU A 231 -31.72 -15.67 21.69
CA LEU A 231 -30.83 -15.10 22.71
C LEU A 231 -29.42 -14.85 22.14
N ARG A 232 -28.87 -15.81 21.39
CA ARG A 232 -27.53 -15.69 20.79
C ARG A 232 -27.49 -14.69 19.65
N PHE A 233 -28.54 -14.63 18.83
CA PHE A 233 -28.68 -13.62 17.80
C PHE A 233 -28.72 -12.21 18.39
N VAL A 234 -29.52 -11.99 19.43
CA VAL A 234 -29.59 -10.71 20.15
C VAL A 234 -28.23 -10.36 20.77
N ALA A 235 -27.56 -11.33 21.40
CA ALA A 235 -26.21 -11.12 21.94
C ALA A 235 -25.24 -10.65 20.85
N GLY A 236 -25.27 -11.26 19.67
CA GLY A 236 -24.46 -10.83 18.51
C GLY A 236 -24.79 -9.41 18.04
N LYS A 237 -26.09 -9.07 17.93
CA LYS A 237 -26.52 -7.73 17.53
C LYS A 237 -26.16 -6.64 18.53
N VAL A 238 -25.89 -6.98 19.79
CA VAL A 238 -25.34 -6.04 20.78
C VAL A 238 -23.80 -6.03 20.76
N TYR A 239 -23.18 -7.21 20.69
CA TYR A 239 -21.73 -7.35 20.75
C TYR A 239 -21.01 -6.75 19.52
N CYS A 240 -21.56 -6.95 18.32
CA CYS A 240 -20.94 -6.49 17.07
C CYS A 240 -20.83 -4.96 16.98
N PRO A 241 -21.88 -4.17 17.26
CA PRO A 241 -21.76 -2.71 17.34
C PRO A 241 -20.76 -2.23 18.39
N LEU A 242 -20.74 -2.83 19.58
CA LEU A 242 -19.79 -2.46 20.64
C LEU A 242 -18.34 -2.72 20.25
N THR A 243 -18.09 -3.88 19.63
CA THR A 243 -16.77 -4.24 19.09
C THR A 243 -16.37 -3.28 17.98
N THR A 244 -17.30 -2.94 17.09
CA THR A 244 -17.09 -1.97 16.00
C THR A 244 -16.73 -0.58 16.54
N LEU A 245 -17.45 -0.11 17.56
CA LEU A 245 -17.16 1.16 18.22
C LEU A 245 -15.78 1.15 18.86
N THR A 246 -15.38 0.03 19.47
CA THR A 246 -14.04 -0.13 20.05
C THR A 246 -12.97 -0.07 18.97
N VAL A 247 -13.11 -0.88 17.91
CA VAL A 247 -12.16 -0.96 16.79
C VAL A 247 -12.00 0.37 16.08
N THR A 248 -13.13 0.96 15.68
CA THR A 248 -13.11 2.26 15.02
C THR A 248 -12.64 3.34 15.97
N GLY A 249 -13.02 3.28 17.25
CA GLY A 249 -12.63 4.23 18.27
C GLY A 249 -11.13 4.35 18.43
N TYR A 250 -10.40 3.24 18.58
CA TYR A 250 -8.94 3.32 18.70
C TYR A 250 -8.27 3.70 17.36
N ILE A 251 -8.77 3.25 16.20
CA ILE A 251 -8.22 3.67 14.89
C ILE A 251 -8.31 5.19 14.77
N TRP A 252 -9.44 5.76 15.17
CA TRP A 252 -9.69 7.20 15.10
C TRP A 252 -9.00 8.01 16.20
N ALA A 253 -8.79 7.43 17.38
CA ALA A 253 -8.02 8.06 18.45
C ALA A 253 -6.53 8.16 18.07
N PHE A 254 -5.99 7.15 17.40
CA PHE A 254 -4.59 7.09 16.95
C PHE A 254 -4.43 7.42 15.45
N ARG A 255 -5.33 8.25 14.90
CA ARG A 255 -5.27 8.66 13.47
C ARG A 255 -4.16 9.68 13.17
N GLU A 256 -3.53 10.25 14.20
CA GLU A 256 -2.48 11.26 14.07
C GLU A 256 -2.92 12.41 13.12
N ASN A 257 -2.10 12.71 12.10
CA ASN A 257 -2.34 13.75 11.10
C ASN A 257 -3.06 13.21 9.85
N TRP A 258 -3.71 12.04 9.93
CA TRP A 258 -4.42 11.46 8.80
C TRP A 258 -5.60 12.35 8.40
N ALA A 259 -5.61 12.79 7.13
CA ALA A 259 -6.57 13.76 6.58
C ALA A 259 -7.95 13.12 6.30
N VAL A 260 -8.60 12.59 7.33
CA VAL A 260 -9.95 12.01 7.29
C VAL A 260 -10.92 12.80 8.16
N SER A 261 -12.17 12.90 7.72
CA SER A 261 -13.19 13.76 8.34
C SER A 261 -14.39 12.96 8.88
N GLY A 262 -15.35 13.61 9.52
CA GLY A 262 -16.50 12.94 10.15
C GLY A 262 -17.26 11.93 9.24
N PRO A 263 -17.49 12.21 7.95
CA PRO A 263 -18.05 11.24 7.01
C PRO A 263 -17.24 9.93 6.90
N GLU A 264 -15.90 9.99 6.93
CA GLU A 264 -15.05 8.81 6.88
C GLU A 264 -15.18 7.98 8.17
N LEU A 265 -15.47 8.60 9.32
CA LEU A 265 -15.75 7.90 10.57
C LEU A 265 -17.02 7.07 10.44
N GLY A 266 -18.10 7.67 9.91
CA GLY A 266 -19.35 6.97 9.66
C GLY A 266 -19.17 5.79 8.70
N LYS A 267 -18.42 5.99 7.61
CA LYS A 267 -18.08 4.90 6.67
C LYS A 267 -17.27 3.79 7.35
N SER A 268 -16.27 4.15 8.16
CA SER A 268 -15.45 3.20 8.91
C SER A 268 -16.30 2.35 9.86
N LEU A 269 -17.20 2.99 10.61
CA LEU A 269 -18.15 2.32 11.50
C LEU A 269 -19.03 1.33 10.73
N LEU A 270 -19.61 1.74 9.60
CA LEU A 270 -20.49 0.87 8.82
C LEU A 270 -19.74 -0.33 8.22
N VAL A 271 -18.52 -0.12 7.69
CA VAL A 271 -17.70 -1.20 7.13
C VAL A 271 -17.29 -2.20 8.19
N PHE A 272 -16.77 -1.71 9.33
CA PHE A 272 -16.40 -2.61 10.42
C PHE A 272 -17.61 -3.28 11.05
N TRP A 273 -18.76 -2.61 11.15
CA TRP A 273 -19.99 -3.24 11.63
C TRP A 273 -20.42 -4.39 10.73
N LEU A 274 -20.49 -4.14 9.41
CA LEU A 274 -20.82 -5.19 8.45
C LEU A 274 -19.86 -6.36 8.56
N TYR A 275 -18.55 -6.08 8.65
CA TYR A 275 -17.52 -7.10 8.85
C TYR A 275 -17.76 -7.92 10.13
N MET A 276 -17.95 -7.25 11.28
CA MET A 276 -18.18 -7.92 12.57
C MET A 276 -19.48 -8.73 12.57
N ASP A 277 -20.54 -8.24 11.91
CA ASP A 277 -21.82 -8.93 11.84
C ASP A 277 -21.74 -10.18 10.97
N VAL A 278 -21.17 -10.07 9.76
CA VAL A 278 -20.95 -11.23 8.87
C VAL A 278 -20.11 -12.28 9.57
N GLN A 279 -19.02 -11.84 10.21
CA GLN A 279 -18.13 -12.73 10.93
C GLN A 279 -18.85 -13.43 12.10
N TRP A 280 -19.63 -12.69 12.88
CA TRP A 280 -20.45 -13.26 13.94
C TRP A 280 -21.38 -14.34 13.40
N GLN A 281 -22.08 -14.09 12.28
CA GLN A 281 -22.99 -15.09 11.71
C GLN A 281 -22.25 -16.37 11.29
N VAL A 282 -21.05 -16.25 10.72
CA VAL A 282 -20.22 -17.41 10.34
C VAL A 282 -19.78 -18.18 11.58
N LEU A 283 -19.20 -17.49 12.57
CA LEU A 283 -18.72 -18.13 13.80
C LEU A 283 -19.88 -18.75 14.57
N GLU A 284 -21.01 -18.08 14.72
CA GLU A 284 -22.15 -18.59 15.47
C GLU A 284 -22.84 -19.76 14.77
N SER A 285 -23.03 -19.65 13.45
CA SER A 285 -23.64 -20.75 12.67
C SER A 285 -22.77 -21.98 12.69
N VAL A 286 -21.46 -21.85 12.48
CA VAL A 286 -20.57 -23.02 12.42
C VAL A 286 -20.19 -23.49 13.83
N LEU A 287 -19.58 -22.61 14.64
CA LEU A 287 -18.98 -22.95 15.93
C LEU A 287 -20.01 -22.96 17.08
N GLY A 288 -21.02 -22.10 17.03
CA GLY A 288 -22.05 -22.02 18.07
C GLY A 288 -23.01 -23.22 18.03
N SER A 289 -23.39 -23.64 16.83
CA SER A 289 -24.54 -24.54 16.60
C SER A 289 -24.20 -25.89 15.96
N ASN A 290 -23.25 -25.96 15.02
CA ASN A 290 -23.06 -27.16 14.20
C ASN A 290 -21.80 -27.97 14.54
N LEU A 291 -20.77 -27.34 15.10
CA LEU A 291 -19.47 -27.96 15.32
C LEU A 291 -19.30 -28.37 16.80
N PRO A 292 -19.00 -29.65 17.11
CA PRO A 292 -18.67 -30.06 18.47
C PRO A 292 -17.45 -29.31 19.01
N MET A 293 -17.45 -28.99 20.32
CA MET A 293 -16.42 -28.15 20.94
C MET A 293 -14.98 -28.64 20.70
N GLN A 294 -14.78 -29.95 20.63
CA GLN A 294 -13.48 -30.58 20.37
C GLN A 294 -12.88 -30.25 18.99
N PHE A 295 -13.71 -29.89 18.01
CA PHE A 295 -13.26 -29.57 16.65
C PHE A 295 -13.08 -28.06 16.41
N MET A 296 -13.49 -27.21 17.35
CA MET A 296 -13.47 -25.75 17.20
C MET A 296 -12.08 -25.19 16.86
N PRO A 297 -10.99 -25.65 17.50
CA PRO A 297 -9.66 -25.16 17.16
C PRO A 297 -9.25 -25.46 15.71
N PHE A 298 -9.76 -26.55 15.13
CA PHE A 298 -9.43 -26.92 13.75
C PHE A 298 -10.15 -26.01 12.75
N PHE A 299 -11.43 -25.72 12.94
CA PHE A 299 -12.15 -24.80 12.06
C PHE A 299 -11.60 -23.38 12.12
N PHE A 300 -11.27 -22.89 13.33
CA PHE A 300 -10.81 -21.51 13.47
C PHE A 300 -9.39 -21.27 12.93
N LEU A 301 -8.53 -22.30 12.95
CA LEU A 301 -7.15 -22.21 12.47
C LEU A 301 -7.01 -22.46 10.96
N THR A 302 -8.10 -22.72 10.22
CA THR A 302 -8.10 -23.00 8.78
C THR A 302 -8.93 -21.96 8.05
#